data_AF-A0A497I5X5-F1
#
_entry.id   AF-A0A497I5X5-F1
#
_cell.length_a   1.000
_cell.length_b   1.000
_cell.length_c   1.000
_cell.angle_alpha   90.00
_cell.angle_beta   90.00
_cell.angle_gamma   90.00
#
_symmetry.space_group_name_H-M   'P 1'
#
loop_
_entity.id
_entity.type
_entity.pdbx_description
1 polymer ?
#
loop_
_entity_poly.entity_id
_entity_poly.type
_entity_poly.pdbx_seq_one_letter_code
_entity_poly.pdbx_strand_id
1 'polypeptide(L)'
;YSKIIKGLSKISTYRKFCEKLLKKEKLAPREGPHTDVAHPCIYATQETPDLKKLRPRERKIYDLIARRTLATFGDAAKRESLKAVLQVDGYKFLLNGRRTISPGWMEIYKPYLKIEENVLPELKEGEELKILKIELLEKETQPPPRYTQGSIIKEMEKRGLGTRATRAEILKTLYERNYIKGKSIVVTKFGEAVVEVLKKFCPRILSEELTRKFEKEMEEVMNRKKKRSEVVEEAKVFLKKVLKEFKENDEKIGKNLLKAYREFKRSSRTLGKCPKCGGDLVIIRSKKTKLLFVGCSNYPKCKNAYPLPRGARIEKTGKICEHCNTPIIRIKRKGRRTFSMCLDPNCKSKENWGKKNDYPNSKTSKSS
;
A
#
# COMPACT_ATOMS: atom_id res chain seq x y z
N TYR A 1 -11.64 27.07 -18.58
CA TYR A 1 -11.42 25.66 -18.98
C TYR A 1 -10.87 25.48 -20.39
N SER A 2 -11.40 26.13 -21.44
CA SER A 2 -10.90 25.97 -22.83
C SER A 2 -9.38 26.15 -22.98
N LYS A 3 -8.77 27.15 -22.31
CA LYS A 3 -7.31 27.35 -22.31
C LYS A 3 -6.53 26.14 -21.77
N ILE A 4 -7.03 25.47 -20.73
CA ILE A 4 -6.41 24.27 -20.15
C ILE A 4 -6.45 23.11 -21.15
N ILE A 5 -7.62 22.86 -21.76
CA ILE A 5 -7.80 21.79 -22.74
C ILE A 5 -6.94 22.04 -24.00
N LYS A 6 -6.83 23.30 -24.45
CA LYS A 6 -5.91 23.73 -25.52
C LYS A 6 -4.43 23.56 -25.14
N GLY A 7 -4.07 23.75 -23.86
CA GLY A 7 -2.74 23.43 -23.37
C GLY A 7 -2.46 21.94 -23.52
N LEU A 8 -3.34 21.11 -22.95
CA LEU A 8 -3.22 19.65 -22.97
C LEU A 8 -3.22 19.04 -24.39
N SER A 9 -3.88 19.67 -25.37
CA SER A 9 -3.90 19.16 -26.76
C SER A 9 -2.52 19.18 -27.45
N LYS A 10 -1.57 19.96 -26.92
CA LYS A 10 -0.17 19.97 -27.38
C LYS A 10 0.51 18.62 -27.14
N ILE A 11 0.08 17.88 -26.12
CA ILE A 11 0.56 16.54 -25.81
C ILE A 11 -0.18 15.55 -26.73
N SER A 12 0.57 14.87 -27.59
CA SER A 12 0.03 13.95 -28.62
C SER A 12 -0.95 12.91 -28.04
N THR A 13 -0.64 12.38 -26.87
CA THR A 13 -1.47 11.38 -26.17
C THR A 13 -2.87 11.89 -25.79
N TYR A 14 -3.05 13.20 -25.59
CA TYR A 14 -4.35 13.78 -25.18
C TYR A 14 -5.07 14.49 -26.32
N ARG A 15 -4.37 14.79 -27.42
CA ARG A 15 -4.86 15.61 -28.54
C ARG A 15 -6.26 15.22 -29.02
N LYS A 16 -6.46 13.94 -29.36
CA LYS A 16 -7.76 13.42 -29.84
C LYS A 16 -8.89 13.72 -28.85
N PHE A 17 -8.66 13.54 -27.56
CA PHE A 17 -9.67 13.80 -26.52
C PHE A 17 -9.94 15.30 -26.39
N CYS A 18 -8.89 16.13 -26.39
CA CYS A 18 -9.03 17.58 -26.31
C CYS A 18 -9.80 18.15 -27.50
N GLU A 19 -9.52 17.71 -28.72
CA GLU A 19 -10.23 18.15 -29.93
C GLU A 19 -11.73 17.82 -29.86
N LYS A 20 -12.08 16.61 -29.41
CA LYS A 20 -13.47 16.21 -29.20
C LYS A 20 -14.16 17.08 -28.16
N LEU A 21 -13.49 17.37 -27.05
CA LEU A 21 -14.04 18.21 -25.98
C LEU A 21 -14.21 19.67 -26.41
N LEU A 22 -13.26 20.22 -27.18
CA LEU A 22 -13.31 21.61 -27.65
C LEU A 22 -14.42 21.88 -28.68
N LYS A 23 -14.97 20.83 -29.32
CA LYS A 23 -16.13 20.93 -30.21
C LYS A 23 -17.47 21.03 -29.47
N LYS A 24 -17.50 20.82 -28.15
CA LYS A 24 -18.73 20.94 -27.37
C LYS A 24 -19.16 22.39 -27.23
N GLU A 25 -20.46 22.64 -27.36
CA GLU A 25 -21.08 23.97 -27.12
C GLU A 25 -20.85 24.45 -25.68
N LYS A 26 -20.97 23.56 -24.69
CA LYS A 26 -20.77 23.87 -23.27
C LYS A 26 -19.66 23.02 -22.65
N LEU A 27 -18.60 23.69 -22.20
CA LEU A 27 -17.48 23.09 -21.45
C LEU A 27 -17.67 23.28 -19.94
N ALA A 28 -18.49 22.42 -19.34
CA ALA A 28 -18.68 22.36 -17.89
C ALA A 28 -18.12 21.04 -17.32
N PRO A 29 -17.33 21.08 -16.23
CA PRO A 29 -16.86 19.86 -15.58
C PRO A 29 -18.00 19.22 -14.77
N ARG A 30 -17.93 17.90 -14.61
CA ARG A 30 -18.72 17.16 -13.62
C ARG A 30 -18.15 17.42 -12.22
N GLU A 31 -18.89 18.16 -11.40
CA GLU A 31 -18.50 18.45 -10.01
C GLU A 31 -18.65 17.24 -9.08
N GLY A 32 -17.79 17.17 -8.07
CA GLY A 32 -17.81 16.13 -7.03
C GLY A 32 -18.68 16.51 -5.83
N PRO A 33 -18.91 15.57 -4.88
CA PRO A 33 -19.77 15.80 -3.72
C PRO A 33 -19.12 16.63 -2.60
N HIS A 34 -17.80 16.86 -2.66
CA HIS A 34 -17.06 17.56 -1.61
C HIS A 34 -16.73 18.98 -2.03
N THR A 35 -16.92 19.93 -1.11
CA THR A 35 -16.58 21.35 -1.29
C THR A 35 -15.41 21.74 -0.40
N ASP A 36 -14.61 22.69 -0.88
CA ASP A 36 -13.52 23.34 -0.13
C ASP A 36 -13.46 24.77 -0.65
N VAL A 37 -13.84 25.72 0.21
CA VAL A 37 -14.06 27.12 -0.19
C VAL A 37 -12.75 27.80 -0.61
N ALA A 38 -11.63 27.35 -0.05
CA ALA A 38 -10.31 27.96 -0.28
C ALA A 38 -9.50 27.23 -1.35
N HIS A 39 -9.78 25.95 -1.62
CA HIS A 39 -8.96 25.13 -2.50
C HIS A 39 -9.79 24.43 -3.56
N PRO A 40 -9.55 24.69 -4.87
CA PRO A 40 -10.15 23.87 -5.91
C PRO A 40 -9.60 22.45 -5.86
N CYS A 41 -10.28 21.53 -6.57
CA CYS A 41 -9.76 20.17 -6.76
C CYS A 41 -8.37 20.17 -7.42
N ILE A 42 -7.67 19.03 -7.41
CA ILE A 42 -6.41 18.90 -8.15
C ILE A 42 -6.76 18.72 -9.64
N TYR A 43 -6.35 19.67 -10.47
CA TYR A 43 -6.54 19.64 -11.92
C TYR A 43 -5.26 20.01 -12.68
N ALA A 44 -5.19 19.63 -13.96
CA ALA A 44 -4.10 20.05 -14.84
C ALA A 44 -4.21 21.54 -15.19
N THR A 45 -3.12 22.28 -15.08
CA THR A 45 -3.06 23.70 -15.45
C THR A 45 -2.93 23.89 -16.97
N GLN A 46 -3.02 25.14 -17.43
CA GLN A 46 -2.80 25.48 -18.85
C GLN A 46 -1.36 25.22 -19.30
N GLU A 47 -0.40 25.35 -18.39
CA GLU A 47 1.01 25.09 -18.65
C GLU A 47 1.28 23.59 -18.70
N THR A 48 1.69 23.09 -19.86
CA THR A 48 2.03 21.69 -20.05
C THR A 48 3.54 21.48 -19.86
N PRO A 49 3.97 20.53 -19.01
CA PRO A 49 5.37 20.23 -18.85
C PRO A 49 5.93 19.52 -20.08
N ASP A 50 7.24 19.64 -20.30
CA ASP A 50 7.95 18.74 -21.20
C ASP A 50 8.01 17.34 -20.57
N LEU A 51 7.21 16.42 -21.11
CA LEU A 51 7.13 15.05 -20.61
C LEU A 51 8.48 14.32 -20.62
N LYS A 52 9.43 14.72 -21.48
CA LYS A 52 10.78 14.12 -21.55
C LYS A 52 11.61 14.48 -20.32
N LYS A 53 11.39 15.65 -19.72
CA LYS A 53 12.10 16.12 -18.51
C LYS A 53 11.54 15.52 -17.21
N LEU A 54 10.31 15.01 -17.23
CA LEU A 54 9.70 14.39 -16.06
C LEU A 54 10.25 12.98 -15.79
N ARG A 55 10.52 12.69 -14.51
CA ARG A 55 10.87 11.34 -14.06
C ARG A 55 9.69 10.39 -14.30
N PRO A 56 9.93 9.07 -14.43
CA PRO A 56 8.85 8.12 -14.73
C PRO A 56 7.66 8.15 -13.74
N ARG A 57 7.91 8.45 -12.46
CA ARG A 57 6.83 8.58 -11.46
C ARG A 57 6.04 9.88 -11.62
N GLU A 58 6.71 11.00 -11.85
CA GLU A 58 6.07 12.30 -12.07
C GLU A 58 5.20 12.25 -13.32
N ARG A 59 5.71 11.65 -14.40
CA ARG A 59 4.94 11.46 -15.64
C ARG A 59 3.66 10.65 -15.41
N LYS A 60 3.69 9.62 -14.57
CA LYS A 60 2.50 8.81 -14.23
C LYS A 60 1.47 9.58 -13.40
N ILE A 61 1.92 10.39 -12.45
CA ILE A 61 1.02 11.24 -11.64
C ILE A 61 0.42 12.34 -12.51
N TYR A 62 1.21 12.96 -13.38
CA TYR A 62 0.73 13.95 -14.33
C TYR A 62 -0.31 13.34 -15.30
N ASP A 63 -0.07 12.16 -15.87
CA ASP A 63 -1.05 11.48 -16.74
C ASP A 63 -2.36 11.16 -16.01
N LEU A 64 -2.27 10.73 -14.74
CA LEU A 64 -3.45 10.53 -13.89
C LEU A 64 -4.26 11.80 -13.72
N ILE A 65 -3.61 12.93 -13.40
CA ILE A 65 -4.27 14.22 -13.17
C ILE A 65 -4.82 14.78 -14.49
N ALA A 66 -4.05 14.76 -15.57
CA ALA A 66 -4.45 15.26 -16.87
C ALA A 66 -5.65 14.49 -17.42
N ARG A 67 -5.61 13.15 -17.40
CA ARG A 67 -6.75 12.33 -17.83
C ARG A 67 -7.96 12.49 -16.93
N ARG A 68 -7.77 12.61 -15.60
CA ARG A 68 -8.89 12.87 -14.69
C ARG A 68 -9.54 14.22 -15.01
N THR A 69 -8.73 15.26 -15.23
CA THR A 69 -9.17 16.60 -15.60
C THR A 69 -9.96 16.57 -16.91
N LEU A 70 -9.47 15.91 -17.96
CA LEU A 70 -10.19 15.80 -19.23
C LEU A 70 -11.48 14.97 -19.10
N ALA A 71 -11.44 13.90 -18.30
CA ALA A 71 -12.58 13.02 -18.10
C ALA A 71 -13.77 13.70 -17.41
N THR A 72 -13.55 14.72 -16.55
CA THR A 72 -14.67 15.46 -15.94
C THR A 72 -15.46 16.27 -16.96
N PHE A 73 -14.91 16.59 -18.14
CA PHE A 73 -15.62 17.23 -19.25
C PHE A 73 -16.17 16.22 -20.29
N GLY A 74 -15.83 14.94 -20.14
CA GLY A 74 -16.26 13.87 -21.04
C GLY A 74 -17.76 13.59 -20.95
N ASP A 75 -18.32 13.03 -22.03
CA ASP A 75 -19.73 12.61 -22.04
C ASP A 75 -19.98 11.47 -21.05
N ALA A 76 -21.22 11.36 -20.56
CA ALA A 76 -21.63 10.21 -19.78
C ALA A 76 -21.45 8.92 -20.60
N ALA A 77 -20.86 7.90 -19.97
CA ALA A 77 -20.83 6.57 -20.56
C ALA A 77 -22.23 5.96 -20.53
N LYS A 78 -22.66 5.36 -21.65
CA LYS A 78 -23.91 4.58 -21.71
C LYS A 78 -23.56 3.11 -21.60
N ARG A 79 -24.14 2.44 -20.61
CA ARG A 79 -23.94 1.01 -20.36
C ARG A 79 -25.28 0.32 -20.26
N GLU A 80 -25.35 -0.88 -20.82
CA GLU A 80 -26.50 -1.75 -20.74
C GLU A 80 -26.22 -2.84 -19.72
N SER A 81 -27.21 -3.13 -18.88
CA SER A 81 -27.17 -4.26 -17.94
C SER A 81 -28.35 -5.18 -18.25
N LEU A 82 -28.06 -6.43 -18.58
CA LEU A 82 -29.05 -7.46 -18.82
C LEU A 82 -29.14 -8.34 -17.58
N LYS A 83 -30.35 -8.63 -17.12
CA LYS A 83 -30.59 -9.57 -16.03
C LYS A 83 -31.53 -10.65 -16.56
N ALA A 84 -31.04 -11.87 -16.69
CA ALA A 84 -31.83 -13.02 -17.11
C ALA A 84 -32.03 -13.97 -15.92
N VAL A 85 -33.23 -14.55 -15.83
CA VAL A 85 -33.57 -15.56 -14.82
C VAL A 85 -33.85 -16.85 -15.58
N LEU A 86 -33.00 -17.86 -15.37
CA LEU A 86 -33.22 -19.18 -15.94
C LEU A 86 -33.96 -20.04 -14.93
N GLN A 87 -34.99 -20.75 -15.38
CA GLN A 87 -35.65 -21.79 -14.60
C GLN A 87 -35.07 -23.14 -15.02
N VAL A 88 -34.55 -23.88 -14.04
CA VAL A 88 -34.00 -25.22 -14.22
C VAL A 88 -34.55 -26.09 -13.10
N ASP A 89 -35.36 -27.10 -13.43
CA ASP A 89 -35.96 -28.02 -12.46
C ASP A 89 -36.58 -27.33 -11.23
N GLY A 90 -37.31 -26.22 -11.45
CA GLY A 90 -37.95 -25.43 -10.40
C GLY A 90 -37.02 -24.45 -9.64
N TYR A 91 -35.70 -24.49 -9.88
CA TYR A 91 -34.73 -23.55 -9.31
C TYR A 91 -34.51 -22.35 -10.21
N LYS A 92 -34.25 -21.18 -9.60
CA LYS A 92 -33.96 -19.93 -10.31
C LYS A 92 -32.47 -19.65 -10.32
N PHE A 93 -31.88 -19.60 -11.51
CA PHE A 93 -30.49 -19.18 -11.73
C PHE A 93 -30.45 -17.76 -12.28
N LEU A 94 -29.53 -16.94 -11.77
CA LEU A 94 -29.40 -15.55 -12.17
C LEU A 94 -28.19 -15.33 -13.06
N LEU A 95 -28.42 -14.83 -14.28
CA LEU A 95 -27.37 -14.32 -15.15
C LEU A 95 -27.41 -12.80 -15.19
N ASN A 96 -26.24 -12.21 -15.01
CA ASN A 96 -26.05 -10.77 -15.12
C ASN A 96 -25.06 -10.46 -16.24
N GLY A 97 -25.55 -9.77 -17.25
CA GLY A 97 -24.77 -9.23 -18.35
C GLY A 97 -24.55 -7.74 -18.18
N ARG A 98 -23.39 -7.25 -18.60
CA ARG A 98 -23.11 -5.83 -18.68
C ARG A 98 -22.18 -5.52 -19.84
N ARG A 99 -22.57 -4.60 -20.70
CA ARG A 99 -21.74 -4.13 -21.82
C ARG A 99 -21.78 -2.61 -21.95
N THR A 100 -20.71 -2.03 -22.48
CA THR A 100 -20.62 -0.58 -22.73
C THR A 100 -21.10 -0.28 -24.16
N ILE A 101 -22.19 0.47 -24.26
CA ILE A 101 -22.75 0.91 -25.55
C ILE A 101 -22.00 2.15 -26.06
N SER A 102 -21.71 3.09 -25.15
CA SER A 102 -20.89 4.26 -25.44
C SER A 102 -19.92 4.54 -24.30
N PRO A 103 -18.61 4.55 -24.54
CA PRO A 103 -17.62 4.68 -23.46
C PRO A 103 -17.57 6.07 -22.82
N GLY A 104 -17.96 7.13 -23.54
CA GLY A 104 -17.91 8.50 -23.02
C GLY A 104 -16.57 8.86 -22.38
N TRP A 105 -16.60 9.42 -21.16
CA TRP A 105 -15.42 9.75 -20.36
C TRP A 105 -14.50 8.55 -20.06
N MET A 106 -15.01 7.30 -20.12
CA MET A 106 -14.21 6.11 -19.84
C MET A 106 -13.11 5.90 -20.87
N GLU A 107 -13.30 6.36 -22.11
CA GLU A 107 -12.25 6.30 -23.15
C GLU A 107 -11.03 7.13 -22.73
N ILE A 108 -11.25 8.32 -22.17
CA ILE A 108 -10.21 9.25 -21.74
C ILE A 108 -9.44 8.67 -20.54
N TYR A 109 -10.18 8.09 -19.59
CA TYR A 109 -9.65 7.61 -18.31
C TYR A 109 -9.28 6.12 -18.29
N LYS A 110 -9.34 5.43 -19.45
CA LYS A 110 -9.15 3.98 -19.64
C LYS A 110 -7.96 3.38 -18.88
N PRO A 111 -6.75 3.97 -18.86
CA PRO A 111 -5.59 3.37 -18.17
C PRO A 111 -5.77 3.19 -16.66
N TYR A 112 -6.73 3.90 -16.07
CA TYR A 112 -7.00 3.92 -14.63
C TYR A 112 -8.38 3.35 -14.27
N LEU A 113 -9.09 2.78 -15.26
CA LEU A 113 -10.37 2.12 -15.07
C LEU A 113 -10.22 0.61 -15.19
N LYS A 114 -10.87 -0.10 -14.27
CA LYS A 114 -11.16 -1.52 -14.43
C LYS A 114 -12.60 -1.63 -14.89
N ILE A 115 -12.81 -1.91 -16.18
CA ILE A 115 -14.14 -2.11 -16.75
C ILE A 115 -14.37 -3.62 -16.76
N GLU A 116 -15.35 -4.06 -15.98
CA GLU A 116 -15.85 -5.43 -16.03
C GLU A 116 -17.02 -5.46 -17.00
N GLU A 117 -16.87 -6.23 -18.08
CA GLU A 117 -17.89 -6.50 -19.07
C GLU A 117 -18.14 -8.01 -19.08
N ASN A 118 -19.41 -8.36 -19.02
CA ASN A 118 -19.87 -9.73 -19.21
C ASN A 118 -20.96 -9.65 -20.28
N VAL A 119 -20.58 -9.84 -21.54
CA VAL A 119 -21.53 -9.79 -22.64
C VAL A 119 -22.28 -11.11 -22.64
N LEU A 120 -23.57 -11.05 -22.35
CA LEU A 120 -24.44 -12.21 -22.52
C LEU A 120 -24.81 -12.33 -24.01
N PRO A 121 -25.03 -13.56 -24.51
CA PRO A 121 -25.65 -13.75 -25.81
C PRO A 121 -27.05 -13.12 -25.83
N GLU A 122 -27.60 -12.93 -27.03
CA GLU A 122 -29.02 -12.58 -27.14
C GLU A 122 -29.86 -13.71 -26.56
N LEU A 123 -30.81 -13.36 -25.70
CA LEU A 123 -31.71 -14.28 -25.02
C LEU A 123 -33.14 -13.79 -25.24
N LYS A 124 -34.06 -14.70 -25.55
CA LYS A 124 -35.49 -14.39 -25.67
C LYS A 124 -36.27 -14.97 -24.50
N GLU A 125 -37.32 -14.28 -24.08
CA GLU A 125 -38.24 -14.83 -23.09
C GLU A 125 -38.94 -16.08 -23.65
N GLY A 126 -38.99 -17.15 -22.86
CA GLY A 126 -39.52 -18.44 -23.28
C GLY A 126 -38.55 -19.31 -24.10
N GLU A 127 -37.32 -18.85 -24.34
CA GLU A 127 -36.30 -19.66 -25.02
C GLU A 127 -35.86 -20.86 -24.17
N GLU A 128 -35.93 -22.06 -24.76
CA GLU A 128 -35.44 -23.28 -24.13
C GLU A 128 -33.94 -23.44 -24.35
N LEU A 129 -33.17 -23.51 -23.25
CA LEU A 129 -31.72 -23.66 -23.29
C LEU A 129 -31.29 -25.06 -22.86
N LYS A 130 -30.38 -25.67 -23.63
CA LYS A 130 -29.78 -26.96 -23.27
C LYS A 130 -28.70 -26.79 -22.21
N ILE A 131 -28.85 -27.48 -21.08
CA ILE A 131 -27.83 -27.54 -20.05
C ILE A 131 -26.71 -28.50 -20.50
N LEU A 132 -25.52 -27.96 -20.71
CA LEU A 132 -24.35 -28.76 -21.12
C LEU A 132 -23.62 -29.38 -19.93
N LYS A 133 -23.54 -28.64 -18.80
CA LYS A 133 -22.81 -29.04 -17.60
C LYS A 133 -23.37 -28.34 -16.38
N ILE A 134 -23.46 -29.06 -15.27
CA ILE A 134 -23.70 -28.51 -13.94
C ILE A 134 -22.46 -28.82 -13.09
N GLU A 135 -21.87 -27.78 -12.50
CA GLU A 135 -20.71 -27.91 -11.62
C GLU A 135 -21.08 -27.50 -10.20
N LEU A 136 -20.88 -28.41 -9.25
CA LEU A 136 -20.93 -28.07 -7.83
C LEU A 136 -19.56 -27.56 -7.41
N LEU A 137 -19.47 -26.25 -7.15
CA LEU A 137 -18.22 -25.61 -6.74
C LEU A 137 -18.13 -25.53 -5.22
N GLU A 138 -17.18 -26.24 -4.64
CA GLU A 138 -16.79 -26.04 -3.24
C GLU A 138 -15.99 -24.74 -3.10
N LYS A 139 -16.41 -23.85 -2.20
CA LYS A 139 -15.77 -22.55 -1.97
C LYS A 139 -15.66 -22.28 -0.47
N GLU A 140 -14.59 -21.59 -0.10
CA GLU A 140 -14.38 -21.12 1.26
C GLU A 140 -14.66 -19.62 1.39
N THR A 141 -15.20 -19.22 2.54
CA THR A 141 -15.34 -17.81 2.89
C THR A 141 -13.97 -17.16 2.99
N GLN A 142 -13.77 -16.06 2.29
CA GLN A 142 -12.51 -15.31 2.34
C GLN A 142 -12.55 -14.28 3.49
N PRO A 143 -11.45 -14.12 4.25
CA PRO A 143 -11.37 -13.07 5.24
C PRO A 143 -11.33 -11.68 4.59
N PRO A 144 -11.67 -10.60 5.33
CA PRO A 144 -11.55 -9.24 4.81
C PRO A 144 -10.15 -8.95 4.26
N PRO A 145 -10.03 -8.27 3.11
CA PRO A 145 -8.75 -7.95 2.53
C PRO A 145 -7.97 -7.02 3.47
N ARG A 146 -6.67 -7.27 3.61
CA ARG A 146 -5.79 -6.37 4.35
C ARG A 146 -5.77 -4.98 3.72
N TYR A 147 -5.56 -3.96 4.54
CA TYR A 147 -5.42 -2.61 4.05
C TYR A 147 -4.19 -2.45 3.14
N THR A 148 -4.33 -1.64 2.10
CA THR A 148 -3.23 -1.02 1.35
C THR A 148 -3.02 0.40 1.84
N GLN A 149 -1.97 1.09 1.36
CA GLN A 149 -1.76 2.51 1.68
C GLN A 149 -2.95 3.40 1.30
N GLY A 150 -3.59 3.14 0.16
CA GLY A 150 -4.77 3.91 -0.27
C GLY A 150 -6.00 3.59 0.57
N SER A 151 -6.27 2.31 0.84
CA SER A 151 -7.47 1.93 1.59
C SER A 151 -7.40 2.30 3.07
N ILE A 152 -6.21 2.31 3.69
CA ILE A 152 -6.09 2.78 5.09
C ILE A 152 -6.28 4.29 5.19
N ILE A 153 -5.78 5.08 4.22
CA ILE A 153 -6.03 6.53 4.18
C ILE A 153 -7.52 6.81 4.03
N LYS A 154 -8.22 6.03 3.19
CA LYS A 154 -9.68 6.11 3.02
C LYS A 154 -10.42 5.75 4.32
N GLU A 155 -9.95 4.75 5.06
CA GLU A 155 -10.53 4.38 6.34
C GLU A 155 -10.29 5.45 7.42
N MET A 156 -9.08 6.02 7.49
CA MET A 156 -8.78 7.14 8.38
C MET A 156 -9.68 8.35 8.09
N GLU A 157 -9.89 8.66 6.81
CA GLU A 157 -10.81 9.71 6.38
C GLU A 157 -12.24 9.44 6.83
N LYS A 158 -12.75 8.23 6.58
CA LYS A 158 -14.09 7.81 7.01
C LYS A 158 -14.27 7.95 8.52
N ARG A 159 -13.22 7.72 9.31
CA ARG A 159 -13.23 7.82 10.78
C ARG A 159 -12.92 9.21 11.32
N GLY A 160 -12.63 10.19 10.46
CA GLY A 160 -12.24 11.54 10.87
C GLY A 160 -10.90 11.60 11.60
N LEU A 161 -9.94 10.76 11.21
CA LEU A 161 -8.61 10.67 11.81
C LEU A 161 -7.56 11.28 10.87
N GLY A 162 -6.92 12.36 11.32
CA GLY A 162 -5.97 13.11 10.50
C GLY A 162 -6.66 13.94 9.41
N THR A 163 -5.93 14.90 8.86
CA THR A 163 -6.35 15.75 7.75
C THR A 163 -5.81 15.25 6.42
N ARG A 164 -6.24 15.87 5.32
CA ARG A 164 -5.73 15.57 3.96
C ARG A 164 -4.19 15.65 3.88
N ALA A 165 -3.58 16.55 4.66
CA ALA A 165 -2.12 16.74 4.68
C ALA A 165 -1.38 15.75 5.59
N THR A 166 -1.99 15.30 6.70
CA THR A 166 -1.25 14.53 7.73
C THR A 166 -1.31 13.02 7.54
N ARG A 167 -2.36 12.46 6.92
CA ARG A 167 -2.56 11.01 6.79
C ARG A 167 -1.39 10.28 6.11
N ALA A 168 -0.84 10.86 5.04
CA ALA A 168 0.29 10.27 4.33
C ALA A 168 1.57 10.23 5.19
N GLU A 169 1.83 11.30 5.94
CA GLU A 169 3.00 11.40 6.82
C GLU A 169 2.86 10.52 8.07
N ILE A 170 1.64 10.39 8.63
CA ILE A 170 1.33 9.43 9.69
C ILE A 170 1.67 8.02 9.20
N LEU A 171 1.16 7.64 8.03
CA LEU A 171 1.41 6.31 7.48
C LEU A 171 2.90 6.06 7.24
N LYS A 172 3.62 7.05 6.68
CA LYS A 172 5.08 6.99 6.50
C LYS A 172 5.81 6.78 7.83
N THR A 173 5.44 7.53 8.86
CA THR A 173 6.01 7.40 10.21
C THR A 173 5.82 5.98 10.77
N LEU A 174 4.63 5.37 10.58
CA LEU A 174 4.36 4.00 11.03
C LEU A 174 5.26 2.97 10.32
N TYR A 175 5.55 3.15 9.03
CA TYR A 175 6.50 2.31 8.29
C TYR A 175 7.95 2.52 8.77
N GLU A 176 8.38 3.78 8.92
CA GLU A 176 9.75 4.11 9.33
C GLU A 176 10.07 3.61 10.74
N ARG A 177 9.09 3.70 11.65
CA ARG A 177 9.18 3.15 13.02
C ARG A 177 9.02 1.62 13.08
N ASN A 178 8.80 0.96 11.93
CA ASN A 178 8.58 -0.48 11.81
C ASN A 178 7.38 -1.00 12.62
N TYR A 179 6.34 -0.19 12.82
CA TYR A 179 5.08 -0.66 13.40
C TYR A 179 4.24 -1.42 12.38
N ILE A 180 4.37 -1.07 11.10
CA ILE A 180 3.71 -1.74 9.98
C ILE A 180 4.71 -2.02 8.84
N LYS A 181 4.37 -2.97 7.96
CA LYS A 181 5.18 -3.33 6.78
C LYS A 181 4.33 -3.90 5.65
N GLY A 182 4.93 -3.99 4.47
CA GLY A 182 4.33 -4.63 3.29
C GLY A 182 3.44 -3.70 2.46
N LYS A 183 3.03 -4.15 1.26
CA LYS A 183 2.05 -3.44 0.43
C LYS A 183 0.62 -3.72 0.87
N SER A 184 0.32 -5.01 1.07
CA SER A 184 -0.78 -5.46 1.93
C SER A 184 -0.28 -5.29 3.35
N ILE A 185 -0.77 -4.27 4.03
CA ILE A 185 -0.28 -3.80 5.32
C ILE A 185 -0.48 -4.89 6.35
N VAL A 186 0.61 -5.20 7.05
CA VAL A 186 0.62 -6.10 8.20
C VAL A 186 1.26 -5.36 9.36
N VAL A 187 0.66 -5.44 10.53
CA VAL A 187 1.25 -4.94 11.78
C VAL A 187 2.44 -5.83 12.12
N THR A 188 3.55 -5.24 12.55
CA THR A 188 4.68 -6.02 13.02
C THR A 188 4.43 -6.47 14.46
N LYS A 189 5.11 -7.53 14.92
CA LYS A 189 5.08 -7.92 16.34
C LYS A 189 5.43 -6.76 17.28
N PHE A 190 6.29 -5.84 16.83
CA PHE A 190 6.62 -4.65 17.60
C PHE A 190 5.46 -3.65 17.65
N GLY A 191 4.81 -3.40 16.51
CA GLY A 191 3.61 -2.57 16.45
C GLY A 191 2.45 -3.13 17.29
N GLU A 192 2.22 -4.45 17.23
CA GLU A 192 1.23 -5.15 18.05
C GLU A 192 1.53 -4.96 19.54
N ALA A 193 2.76 -5.23 19.97
CA ALA A 193 3.16 -5.05 21.36
C ALA A 193 3.02 -3.61 21.85
N VAL A 194 3.33 -2.61 21.01
CA VAL A 194 3.13 -1.20 21.37
C VAL A 194 1.65 -0.91 21.64
N VAL A 195 0.76 -1.36 20.76
CA VAL A 195 -0.68 -1.16 20.92
C VAL A 195 -1.20 -1.91 22.14
N GLU A 196 -0.79 -3.15 22.36
CA GLU A 196 -1.20 -3.96 23.53
C GLU A 196 -0.78 -3.32 24.85
N VAL A 197 0.46 -2.85 24.95
CA VAL A 197 0.97 -2.19 26.16
C VAL A 197 0.22 -0.89 26.42
N LEU A 198 0.04 -0.04 25.41
CA LEU A 198 -0.69 1.21 25.57
C LEU A 198 -2.17 0.97 25.88
N LYS A 199 -2.80 -0.03 25.25
CA LYS A 199 -4.20 -0.40 25.54
C LYS A 199 -4.38 -0.88 26.98
N LYS A 200 -3.40 -1.59 27.54
CA LYS A 200 -3.44 -2.11 28.90
C LYS A 200 -3.21 -1.04 29.97
N PHE A 201 -2.26 -0.14 29.75
CA PHE A 201 -1.77 0.77 30.79
C PHE A 201 -2.16 2.24 30.60
N CYS A 202 -2.56 2.64 29.39
CA CYS A 202 -2.98 4.02 29.08
C CYS A 202 -3.94 4.04 27.87
N PRO A 203 -5.12 3.38 27.94
CA PRO A 203 -6.04 3.25 26.80
C PRO A 203 -6.51 4.59 26.23
N ARG A 204 -6.57 5.64 27.05
CA ARG A 204 -7.02 6.98 26.62
C ARG A 204 -6.16 7.57 25.50
N ILE A 205 -4.87 7.24 25.44
CA ILE A 205 -3.98 7.73 24.37
C ILE A 205 -4.30 7.10 23.01
N LEU A 206 -5.03 5.98 22.97
CA LEU A 206 -5.43 5.27 21.77
C LEU A 206 -6.85 5.64 21.30
N SER A 207 -7.51 6.62 21.93
CA SER A 207 -8.89 6.97 21.62
C SER A 207 -9.03 7.64 20.25
N GLU A 208 -9.70 6.93 19.33
CA GLU A 208 -10.11 7.49 18.02
C GLU A 208 -11.08 8.67 18.20
N GLU A 209 -11.97 8.60 19.18
CA GLU A 209 -12.95 9.64 19.45
C GLU A 209 -12.30 10.94 19.90
N LEU A 210 -11.35 10.87 20.85
CA LEU A 210 -10.62 12.05 21.31
C LEU A 210 -9.81 12.68 20.17
N THR A 211 -9.19 11.84 19.35
CA THR A 211 -8.45 12.29 18.16
C THR A 211 -9.36 13.02 17.19
N ARG A 212 -10.49 12.40 16.80
CA ARG A 212 -11.48 13.01 15.90
C ARG A 212 -12.06 14.31 16.47
N LYS A 213 -12.30 14.36 17.78
CA LYS A 213 -12.79 15.57 18.46
C LYS A 213 -11.84 16.75 18.22
N PHE A 214 -10.56 16.59 18.50
CA PHE A 214 -9.59 17.68 18.30
C PHE A 214 -9.40 18.04 16.82
N GLU A 215 -9.48 17.07 15.89
CA GLU A 215 -9.48 17.38 14.46
C GLU A 215 -10.65 18.30 14.08
N LYS A 216 -11.86 18.00 14.57
CA LYS A 216 -13.05 18.84 14.35
C LYS A 216 -12.89 20.22 14.99
N GLU A 217 -12.39 20.30 16.20
CA GLU A 217 -12.20 21.59 16.88
C GLU A 217 -11.14 22.46 16.20
N MET A 218 -10.08 21.87 15.65
CA MET A 218 -9.11 22.61 14.83
C MET A 218 -9.76 23.17 13.55
N GLU A 219 -10.68 22.41 12.93
CA GLU A 219 -11.47 22.89 11.80
C GLU A 219 -12.44 24.03 12.20
N GLU A 220 -13.06 23.94 13.38
CA GLU A 220 -13.90 25.02 13.92
C GLU A 220 -13.09 26.29 14.19
N VAL A 221 -11.86 26.17 14.68
CA VAL A 221 -10.94 27.32 14.84
C VAL A 221 -10.58 27.93 13.49
N MET A 222 -10.25 27.10 12.49
CA MET A 222 -9.94 27.55 11.13
C MET A 222 -11.11 28.32 10.49
N ASN A 223 -12.35 27.85 10.73
CA ASN A 223 -13.58 28.48 10.27
C ASN A 223 -14.07 29.63 11.17
N ARG A 224 -13.26 30.06 12.16
CA ARG A 224 -13.59 31.12 13.13
C ARG A 224 -14.87 30.87 13.95
N LYS A 225 -15.24 29.61 14.15
CA LYS A 225 -16.40 29.17 14.95
C LYS A 225 -16.07 28.93 16.42
N LYS A 226 -14.82 28.60 16.75
CA LYS A 226 -14.33 28.38 18.13
C LYS A 226 -13.02 29.15 18.35
N LYS A 227 -12.76 29.65 19.55
CA LYS A 227 -11.50 30.37 19.84
C LYS A 227 -10.37 29.36 20.05
N ARG A 228 -9.18 29.65 19.52
CA ARG A 228 -7.98 28.83 19.70
C ARG A 228 -7.65 28.61 21.19
N SER A 229 -7.80 29.64 22.01
CA SER A 229 -7.51 29.56 23.46
C SER A 229 -8.36 28.50 24.17
N GLU A 230 -9.65 28.44 23.85
CA GLU A 230 -10.59 27.47 24.43
C GLU A 230 -10.19 26.03 24.09
N VAL A 231 -9.89 25.77 22.81
CA VAL A 231 -9.42 24.45 22.35
C VAL A 231 -8.12 24.04 23.03
N VAL A 232 -7.18 24.97 23.20
CA VAL A 232 -5.90 24.70 23.86
C VAL A 232 -6.07 24.40 25.34
N GLU A 233 -6.90 25.14 26.06
CA GLU A 233 -7.17 24.86 27.48
C GLU A 233 -7.87 23.52 27.67
N GLU A 234 -8.83 23.20 26.80
CA GLU A 234 -9.47 21.89 26.78
C GLU A 234 -8.44 20.77 26.52
N ALA A 235 -7.58 20.92 25.51
CA ALA A 235 -6.50 19.98 25.22
C ALA A 235 -5.55 19.78 26.40
N LYS A 236 -5.18 20.84 27.12
CA LYS A 236 -4.34 20.76 28.33
C LYS A 236 -5.01 19.92 29.42
N VAL A 237 -6.32 20.10 29.66
CA VAL A 237 -7.06 19.32 30.66
C VAL A 237 -7.05 17.83 30.30
N PHE A 238 -7.30 17.48 29.04
CA PHE A 238 -7.24 16.09 28.59
C PHE A 238 -5.84 15.51 28.67
N LEU A 239 -4.83 16.26 28.20
CA LEU A 239 -3.44 15.82 28.22
C LEU A 239 -2.94 15.60 29.65
N LYS A 240 -3.29 16.46 30.60
CA LYS A 240 -2.96 16.25 32.03
C LYS A 240 -3.50 14.92 32.55
N LYS A 241 -4.75 14.55 32.20
CA LYS A 241 -5.34 13.27 32.60
C LYS A 241 -4.59 12.08 31.98
N VAL A 242 -4.27 12.15 30.69
CA VAL A 242 -3.52 11.10 29.97
C VAL A 242 -2.11 10.94 30.53
N LEU A 243 -1.40 12.06 30.75
CA LEU A 243 -0.04 12.05 31.29
C LEU A 243 0.01 11.53 32.73
N LYS A 244 -1.01 11.80 33.55
CA LYS A 244 -1.11 11.25 34.90
C LYS A 244 -1.19 9.72 34.86
N GLU A 245 -2.13 9.18 34.08
CA GLU A 245 -2.31 7.73 33.90
C GLU A 245 -1.05 7.06 33.32
N PHE A 246 -0.40 7.73 32.36
CA PHE A 246 0.86 7.25 31.81
C PHE A 246 1.96 7.22 32.87
N LYS A 247 2.09 8.27 33.68
CA LYS A 247 3.11 8.38 34.73
C LYS A 247 2.90 7.35 35.85
N GLU A 248 1.65 7.05 36.20
CA GLU A 248 1.32 6.00 37.19
C GLU A 248 1.75 4.59 36.72
N ASN A 249 1.95 4.40 35.41
CA ASN A 249 2.30 3.11 34.81
C ASN A 249 3.62 3.13 34.03
N ASP A 250 4.43 4.18 34.15
CA ASP A 250 5.56 4.46 33.28
C ASP A 250 6.61 3.33 33.30
N GLU A 251 6.94 2.80 34.47
CA GLU A 251 7.88 1.69 34.62
C GLU A 251 7.36 0.43 33.95
N LYS A 252 6.06 0.13 34.12
CA LYS A 252 5.43 -1.07 33.55
C LYS A 252 5.40 -0.95 32.03
N ILE A 253 5.03 0.21 31.50
CA ILE A 253 5.05 0.51 30.07
C ILE A 253 6.48 0.36 29.54
N GLY A 254 7.46 1.01 30.18
CA GLY A 254 8.87 0.97 29.79
C GLY A 254 9.44 -0.44 29.78
N LYS A 255 9.23 -1.24 30.83
CA LYS A 255 9.68 -2.63 30.93
C LYS A 255 9.11 -3.49 29.79
N ASN A 256 7.81 -3.39 29.51
CA ASN A 256 7.17 -4.18 28.45
C ASN A 256 7.61 -3.73 27.05
N LEU A 257 7.66 -2.43 26.78
CA LEU A 257 8.12 -1.90 25.50
C LEU A 257 9.59 -2.24 25.23
N LEU A 258 10.44 -2.18 26.27
CA LEU A 258 11.86 -2.55 26.14
C LEU A 258 12.02 -4.03 25.81
N LYS A 259 11.23 -4.90 26.46
CA LYS A 259 11.19 -6.34 26.14
C LYS A 259 10.79 -6.56 24.67
N ALA A 260 9.66 -5.98 24.24
CA ALA A 260 9.18 -6.09 22.87
C ALA A 260 10.20 -5.54 21.85
N TYR A 261 10.85 -4.42 22.15
CA TYR A 261 11.88 -3.83 21.30
C TYR A 261 13.13 -4.70 21.19
N ARG A 262 13.57 -5.30 22.30
CA ARG A 262 14.71 -6.25 22.31
C ARG A 262 14.40 -7.48 21.48
N GLU A 263 13.20 -8.05 21.61
CA GLU A 263 12.74 -9.18 20.81
C GLU A 263 12.63 -8.81 19.32
N PHE A 264 12.12 -7.62 19.01
CA PHE A 264 12.10 -7.09 17.65
C PHE A 264 13.52 -6.90 17.08
N LYS A 265 14.46 -6.33 17.83
CA LYS A 265 15.86 -6.16 17.41
C LYS A 265 16.56 -7.51 17.21
N ARG A 266 16.32 -8.47 18.10
CA ARG A 266 16.88 -9.82 18.00
C ARG A 266 16.32 -10.50 16.76
N SER A 267 15.00 -10.57 16.66
CA SER A 267 14.33 -11.20 15.52
C SER A 267 14.75 -10.54 14.22
N SER A 268 14.76 -9.21 14.07
CA SER A 268 15.17 -8.52 12.84
C SER A 268 16.62 -8.81 12.41
N ARG A 269 17.53 -9.11 13.36
CA ARG A 269 18.90 -9.54 13.07
C ARG A 269 19.05 -11.03 12.76
N THR A 270 18.10 -11.87 13.19
CA THR A 270 18.13 -13.32 12.95
C THR A 270 17.76 -13.69 11.52
N LEU A 271 18.67 -14.28 10.76
CA LEU A 271 18.44 -14.68 9.36
C LEU A 271 17.81 -16.08 9.23
N GLY A 272 17.99 -16.94 10.23
CA GLY A 272 17.41 -18.28 10.28
C GLY A 272 18.17 -19.16 11.26
N LYS A 273 18.05 -20.49 11.12
CA LYS A 273 18.70 -21.46 11.99
C LYS A 273 20.09 -21.86 11.48
N CYS A 274 20.99 -22.19 12.40
CA CYS A 274 22.33 -22.64 12.12
C CYS A 274 22.30 -24.13 11.76
N PRO A 275 22.82 -24.55 10.59
CA PRO A 275 22.79 -25.95 10.19
C PRO A 275 23.66 -26.85 11.08
N LYS A 276 24.64 -26.29 11.80
CA LYS A 276 25.55 -27.07 12.67
C LYS A 276 25.00 -27.38 14.06
N CYS A 277 24.12 -26.55 14.60
CA CYS A 277 23.70 -26.68 16.01
C CYS A 277 22.25 -26.25 16.29
N GLY A 278 21.47 -25.87 15.28
CA GLY A 278 20.09 -25.38 15.45
C GLY A 278 19.96 -24.00 16.11
N GLY A 279 21.05 -23.36 16.55
CA GLY A 279 21.02 -22.01 17.12
C GLY A 279 20.60 -20.94 16.10
N ASP A 280 20.33 -19.71 16.55
CA ASP A 280 19.92 -18.62 15.65
C ASP A 280 21.15 -18.00 14.95
N LEU A 281 21.12 -17.88 13.62
CA LEU A 281 22.10 -17.13 12.86
C LEU A 281 21.74 -15.64 12.88
N VAL A 282 22.57 -14.80 13.49
CA VAL A 282 22.33 -13.37 13.70
C VAL A 282 23.38 -12.50 13.01
N ILE A 283 22.96 -11.34 12.52
CA ILE A 283 23.89 -10.32 11.98
C ILE A 283 24.60 -9.62 13.15
N ILE A 284 25.92 -9.69 13.16
CA ILE A 284 26.81 -9.13 14.18
C ILE A 284 27.76 -8.12 13.53
N ARG A 285 28.08 -7.04 14.24
CA ARG A 285 29.15 -6.10 13.86
C ARG A 285 30.43 -6.45 14.61
N SER A 286 31.50 -6.75 13.89
CA SER A 286 32.81 -7.03 14.47
C SER A 286 33.35 -5.79 15.18
N LYS A 287 33.83 -5.94 16.43
CA LYS A 287 34.49 -4.84 17.15
C LYS A 287 35.83 -4.46 16.51
N LYS A 288 36.61 -5.45 16.06
CA LYS A 288 37.95 -5.26 15.47
C LYS A 288 37.90 -4.62 14.09
N THR A 289 37.10 -5.19 13.17
CA THR A 289 37.09 -4.74 11.75
C THR A 289 35.95 -3.77 11.43
N LYS A 290 35.02 -3.53 12.38
CA LYS A 290 33.77 -2.77 12.19
C LYS A 290 32.84 -3.31 11.09
N LEU A 291 33.19 -4.44 10.45
CA LEU A 291 32.42 -5.10 9.39
C LEU A 291 31.27 -5.93 9.94
N LEU A 292 30.22 -6.09 9.13
CA LEU A 292 29.09 -6.98 9.43
C LEU A 292 29.41 -8.42 9.00
N PHE A 293 28.99 -9.38 9.80
CA PHE A 293 29.04 -10.81 9.49
C PHE A 293 27.83 -11.52 10.11
N VAL A 294 27.56 -12.75 9.71
CA VAL A 294 26.53 -13.59 10.35
C VAL A 294 27.23 -14.56 11.28
N GLY A 295 26.83 -14.60 12.54
CA GLY A 295 27.36 -15.57 13.51
C GLY A 295 26.25 -16.36 14.18
N CYS A 296 26.57 -17.55 14.68
CA CYS A 296 25.65 -18.31 15.51
C CYS A 296 25.47 -17.67 16.90
N SER A 297 24.24 -17.60 17.39
CA SER A 297 23.90 -17.11 18.73
C SER A 297 24.50 -17.94 19.86
N ASN A 298 24.86 -19.20 19.59
CA ASN A 298 25.39 -20.13 20.60
C ASN A 298 26.92 -20.02 20.74
N TYR A 299 27.56 -18.97 20.23
CA TYR A 299 28.97 -18.68 20.53
C TYR A 299 29.17 -18.53 22.05
N PRO A 300 30.22 -19.11 22.67
CA PRO A 300 31.39 -19.75 22.06
C PRO A 300 31.22 -21.23 21.68
N LYS A 301 30.13 -21.90 22.09
CA LYS A 301 29.88 -23.32 21.82
C LYS A 301 29.77 -23.64 20.33
N CYS A 302 29.27 -22.71 19.52
CA CYS A 302 29.26 -22.81 18.07
C CYS A 302 29.95 -21.60 17.45
N LYS A 303 31.11 -21.83 16.80
CA LYS A 303 31.92 -20.80 16.13
C LYS A 303 31.53 -20.57 14.67
N ASN A 304 30.37 -21.09 14.24
CA ASN A 304 29.95 -20.97 12.85
C ASN A 304 29.66 -19.51 12.49
N ALA A 305 30.32 -19.01 11.44
CA ALA A 305 30.19 -17.63 11.00
C ALA A 305 30.34 -17.53 9.48
N TYR A 306 29.61 -16.58 8.88
CA TYR A 306 29.62 -16.32 7.45
C TYR A 306 29.89 -14.84 7.16
N PRO A 307 30.79 -14.51 6.23
CA PRO A 307 31.08 -13.12 5.87
C PRO A 307 29.90 -12.48 5.14
N LEU A 308 29.70 -11.17 5.34
CA LEU A 308 28.71 -10.40 4.60
C LEU A 308 29.37 -9.36 3.69
N PRO A 309 28.80 -9.08 2.51
CA PRO A 309 29.34 -8.07 1.61
C PRO A 309 29.26 -6.66 2.21
N ARG A 310 30.33 -5.88 2.03
CA ARG A 310 30.42 -4.51 2.54
C ARG A 310 29.36 -3.60 1.90
N GLY A 311 28.86 -2.63 2.68
CA GLY A 311 27.98 -1.55 2.23
C GLY A 311 26.61 -1.99 1.71
N ALA A 312 26.16 -3.21 2.03
CA ALA A 312 24.89 -3.74 1.51
C ALA A 312 23.81 -3.82 2.58
N ARG A 313 22.57 -3.49 2.20
CA ARG A 313 21.39 -3.70 3.04
C ARG A 313 20.86 -5.11 2.80
N ILE A 314 20.66 -5.83 3.89
CA ILE A 314 20.27 -7.25 3.87
C ILE A 314 18.78 -7.36 4.17
N GLU A 315 18.07 -8.08 3.31
CA GLU A 315 16.68 -8.45 3.51
C GLU A 315 16.56 -9.97 3.64
N LYS A 316 15.72 -10.41 4.57
CA LYS A 316 15.43 -11.83 4.76
C LYS A 316 14.49 -12.30 3.66
N THR A 317 14.80 -13.43 3.06
CA THR A 317 13.90 -14.06 2.09
C THR A 317 12.98 -15.10 2.73
N GLY A 318 13.35 -15.63 3.91
CA GLY A 318 12.66 -16.76 4.53
C GLY A 318 12.94 -18.10 3.86
N LYS A 319 13.69 -18.13 2.76
CA LYS A 319 14.08 -19.35 2.05
C LYS A 319 15.36 -19.92 2.63
N ILE A 320 15.45 -21.24 2.65
CA ILE A 320 16.65 -22.00 3.01
C ILE A 320 17.24 -22.53 1.69
N CYS A 321 18.56 -22.59 1.59
CA CYS A 321 19.22 -23.15 0.42
C CYS A 321 19.22 -24.67 0.50
N GLU A 322 18.81 -25.32 -0.58
CA GLU A 322 18.67 -26.77 -0.72
C GLU A 322 20.00 -27.54 -0.61
N HIS A 323 21.13 -26.89 -0.89
CA HIS A 323 22.46 -27.54 -0.84
C HIS A 323 23.18 -27.35 0.50
N CYS A 324 23.12 -26.13 1.08
CA CYS A 324 23.90 -25.74 2.25
C CYS A 324 23.05 -25.73 3.55
N ASN A 325 21.72 -25.86 3.46
CA ASN A 325 20.75 -25.64 4.53
C ASN A 325 20.91 -24.30 5.28
N THR A 326 21.65 -23.35 4.70
CA THR A 326 21.75 -21.99 5.24
C THR A 326 20.67 -21.08 4.66
N PRO A 327 20.25 -20.04 5.40
CA PRO A 327 19.31 -19.05 4.90
C PRO A 327 19.79 -18.35 3.63
N ILE A 328 18.88 -18.13 2.68
CA ILE A 328 19.12 -17.28 1.51
C ILE A 328 18.80 -15.83 1.89
N ILE A 329 19.74 -14.93 1.63
CA ILE A 329 19.57 -13.50 1.88
C ILE A 329 19.45 -12.71 0.58
N ARG A 330 18.75 -11.58 0.63
CA ARG A 330 18.62 -10.65 -0.47
C ARG A 330 19.45 -9.40 -0.20
N ILE A 331 20.26 -9.01 -1.17
CA ILE A 331 21.26 -7.94 -1.03
C ILE A 331 20.84 -6.76 -1.89
N LYS A 332 20.64 -5.61 -1.24
CA LYS A 332 20.36 -4.33 -1.88
C LYS A 332 21.55 -3.39 -1.74
N ARG A 333 22.09 -2.92 -2.87
CA ARG A 333 23.11 -1.88 -2.96
C ARG A 333 22.55 -0.69 -3.74
N LYS A 334 22.86 0.53 -3.32
CA LYS A 334 22.41 1.75 -4.01
C LYS A 334 22.93 1.72 -5.45
N GLY A 335 22.03 1.90 -6.42
CA GLY A 335 22.38 1.93 -7.85
C GLY A 335 22.71 0.59 -8.51
N ARG A 336 22.61 -0.56 -7.81
CA ARG A 336 22.86 -1.88 -8.40
C ARG A 336 21.63 -2.79 -8.35
N ARG A 337 21.56 -3.76 -9.26
CA ARG A 337 20.52 -4.79 -9.28
C ARG A 337 20.54 -5.57 -7.96
N THR A 338 19.35 -5.81 -7.41
CA THR A 338 19.19 -6.63 -6.21
C THR A 338 19.35 -8.09 -6.58
N PHE A 339 20.12 -8.86 -5.81
CA PHE A 339 20.32 -10.29 -6.02
C PHE A 339 20.15 -11.07 -4.71
N SER A 340 19.91 -12.38 -4.81
CA SER A 340 19.75 -13.28 -3.65
C SER A 340 20.89 -14.31 -3.59
N MET A 341 21.20 -14.80 -2.39
CA MET A 341 22.52 -15.34 -2.08
C MET A 341 22.48 -16.37 -0.91
N CYS A 342 23.03 -17.61 -1.06
CA CYS A 342 23.28 -18.53 0.09
C CYS A 342 24.28 -17.84 1.04
N LEU A 343 24.16 -18.05 2.36
CA LEU A 343 25.09 -17.42 3.31
C LEU A 343 26.49 -18.05 3.22
N ASP A 344 26.56 -19.35 3.05
CA ASP A 344 27.81 -20.10 2.96
C ASP A 344 28.59 -19.74 1.67
N PRO A 345 29.82 -19.19 1.76
CA PRO A 345 30.68 -18.97 0.60
C PRO A 345 31.05 -20.25 -0.16
N ASN A 346 31.12 -21.39 0.53
CA ASN A 346 31.60 -22.65 -0.03
C ASN A 346 30.46 -23.55 -0.58
N CYS A 347 29.25 -23.00 -0.69
CA CYS A 347 28.11 -23.75 -1.20
C CYS A 347 28.17 -23.91 -2.73
N LYS A 348 27.82 -25.09 -3.24
CA LYS A 348 27.67 -25.39 -4.68
C LYS A 348 26.86 -24.36 -5.45
N SER A 349 25.83 -23.77 -4.83
CA SER A 349 25.03 -22.68 -5.44
C SER A 349 25.81 -21.40 -5.79
N LYS A 350 27.08 -21.30 -5.36
CA LYS A 350 27.97 -20.16 -5.63
C LYS A 350 29.15 -20.49 -6.55
N GLU A 351 29.31 -21.71 -7.05
CA GLU A 351 30.46 -22.10 -7.89
C GLU A 351 30.64 -21.22 -9.13
N ASN A 352 29.55 -20.67 -9.67
CA ASN A 352 29.56 -19.79 -10.85
C ASN A 352 29.49 -18.29 -10.54
N TRP A 353 29.54 -17.88 -9.27
CA TRP A 353 29.47 -16.46 -8.93
C TRP A 353 30.76 -15.71 -9.27
N GLY A 354 30.64 -14.68 -10.11
CA GLY A 354 31.77 -13.85 -10.54
C GLY A 354 32.28 -14.19 -11.94
N LYS A 355 31.81 -15.28 -12.56
CA LYS A 355 31.99 -15.52 -14.00
C LYS A 355 30.97 -14.68 -14.78
N LYS A 356 31.38 -14.10 -15.91
CA LYS A 356 30.74 -12.96 -16.61
C LYS A 356 29.25 -13.10 -17.02
N ASN A 357 28.57 -14.22 -16.75
CA ASN A 357 27.24 -14.51 -17.32
C ASN A 357 26.11 -14.93 -16.37
N ASP A 358 26.22 -14.83 -15.04
CA ASP A 358 25.09 -15.26 -14.18
C ASP A 358 24.79 -14.31 -13.01
N TYR A 359 23.98 -13.29 -13.30
CA TYR A 359 23.02 -12.84 -12.30
C TYR A 359 21.77 -13.68 -12.48
N PRO A 360 21.38 -14.55 -11.54
CA PRO A 360 20.21 -15.39 -11.70
C PRO A 360 19.00 -14.50 -12.01
N ASN A 361 18.47 -14.67 -13.21
CA ASN A 361 17.23 -14.06 -13.64
C ASN A 361 16.13 -14.60 -12.72
N SER A 362 15.75 -13.82 -11.70
CA SER A 362 14.45 -14.00 -11.06
C SER A 362 13.38 -13.56 -12.06
N LYS A 363 13.13 -14.38 -13.10
CA LYS A 363 11.87 -14.38 -13.80
C LYS A 363 10.84 -14.73 -12.73
N THR A 364 10.09 -13.73 -12.29
CA THR A 364 8.80 -13.95 -11.65
C THR A 364 7.96 -14.75 -12.64
N SER A 365 7.82 -16.04 -12.39
CA SER A 365 6.68 -16.80 -12.88
C SER A 365 5.43 -16.03 -12.45
N LYS A 366 4.77 -15.41 -13.42
CA LYS A 366 3.35 -15.12 -13.29
C LYS A 366 2.69 -16.49 -13.22
N SER A 367 2.34 -16.92 -12.01
CA SER A 367 1.30 -17.93 -11.86
C SER A 367 0.00 -17.28 -12.32
N SER A 368 -0.61 -17.93 -13.30
CA SER A 368 -1.89 -17.65 -13.93
C SER A 368 -3.01 -17.39 -12.95
#